data_AF-A0A409YD73-F1
#
_entry.id   AF-A0A409YD73-F1
#
_cell.length_a   1.000
_cell.length_b   1.000
_cell.length_c   1.000
_cell.angle_alpha   90.00
_cell.angle_beta   90.00
_cell.angle_gamma   90.00
#
_symmetry.space_group_name_H-M   'P 1'
#
loop_
_entity.id
_entity.type
_entity.pdbx_description
1 polymer ?
#
loop_
_entity_poly.entity_id
_entity_poly.type
_entity_poly.pdbx_seq_one_letter_code
_entity_poly.pdbx_strand_id
1 'polypeptide(L)'
;MSYTPTPTADGKYRIKVLDQDLYVQAEIVFNAGLKLCSLNQIEEKQKWIIKAVSGKSGVWTITSAADSTQGLTTYKGSDRYAGYGYPLPQATTSLNWAIVEKHTDGKSYSKLKVDGESYVWDSNWGDGAVNFYYEKTSVSAGPNQCYVFEKLPDDPPPPTGKALDVLFVQDVTGSQGPYIQKAKDNINTICQTLISSGKIAPDALRFGLVIFRDHPPQDTTLISKLYPFTNDVNSFFNNLNSLQATGGGDGPEAQCDAFADILTAGWNDDAEKVALLITDSPPHGIGEDGDGFPNGCPLQHPNDPVKIGKQLARKGIVLNVLACEPTLSGYYKHALDFYTGVTKKSGGQVYPLGDVQSVVNSILAASLESFDLSAFAKSNISKAQSFANNEADLTKVLHDTGAQIHSFVADSYYEDSPEGDANAQAWFEAESLEEGREKIKQVVGNRIKAAYRNGAAPQVKVQTQPISLAQAQRAARMVMARSGY
;
A
#
# COMPACT_ATOMS: atom_id res chain seq x y z
N MET A 1 21.16 11.91 -18.26
CA MET A 1 21.66 11.12 -17.12
C MET A 1 23.17 11.27 -17.11
N SER A 2 23.75 11.89 -16.08
CA SER A 2 25.21 12.05 -15.95
C SER A 2 25.78 10.84 -15.24
N TYR A 3 26.73 10.16 -15.88
CA TYR A 3 27.49 9.06 -15.28
C TYR A 3 28.77 9.59 -14.65
N THR A 4 29.17 9.03 -13.52
CA THR A 4 30.43 9.32 -12.85
C THR A 4 31.31 8.07 -12.75
N PRO A 5 32.64 8.20 -12.77
CA PRO A 5 33.52 7.03 -12.66
C PRO A 5 33.40 6.38 -11.29
N THR A 6 33.16 7.13 -10.22
CA THR A 6 32.97 6.65 -8.85
C THR A 6 31.66 7.21 -8.26
N PRO A 7 31.06 6.55 -7.24
CA PRO A 7 29.95 7.13 -6.47
C PRO A 7 30.38 8.45 -5.83
N THR A 8 29.55 9.48 -5.92
CA THR A 8 29.89 10.83 -5.45
C THR A 8 29.44 11.09 -4.01
N ALA A 9 28.51 10.30 -3.49
CA ALA A 9 27.98 10.32 -2.13
C ALA A 9 27.27 9.00 -1.82
N ASP A 10 26.89 8.78 -0.56
CA ASP A 10 25.91 7.74 -0.23
C ASP A 10 24.62 7.95 -1.03
N GLY A 11 23.98 6.87 -1.47
CA GLY A 11 22.70 6.97 -2.18
C GLY A 11 22.34 5.76 -3.03
N LYS A 12 21.31 5.92 -3.85
CA LYS A 12 20.83 4.90 -4.81
C LYS A 12 21.48 5.12 -6.18
N TYR A 13 21.97 4.05 -6.79
CA TYR A 13 22.70 4.10 -8.05
C TYR A 13 22.28 2.98 -9.01
N ARG A 14 22.48 3.21 -10.32
CA ARG A 14 22.67 2.12 -11.29
C ARG A 14 24.15 1.97 -11.63
N ILE A 15 24.61 0.74 -11.78
CA ILE A 15 25.98 0.42 -12.18
C ILE A 15 25.93 -0.01 -13.66
N LYS A 16 26.55 0.79 -14.53
CA LYS A 16 26.54 0.62 -15.99
C LYS A 16 27.94 0.24 -16.49
N VAL A 17 28.01 -0.62 -17.50
CA VAL A 17 29.25 -0.87 -18.25
C VAL A 17 29.53 0.33 -19.17
N LEU A 18 30.74 0.89 -19.08
CA LEU A 18 31.17 2.04 -19.88
C LEU A 18 30.97 1.75 -21.38
N ASP A 19 30.38 2.71 -22.08
CA ASP A 19 30.10 2.66 -23.53
C ASP A 19 29.25 1.47 -24.01
N GLN A 20 28.56 0.77 -23.11
CA GLN A 20 27.63 -0.30 -23.44
C GLN A 20 26.28 -0.09 -22.77
N ASP A 21 25.18 -0.45 -23.41
CA ASP A 21 23.84 -0.39 -22.80
C ASP A 21 23.54 -1.64 -21.95
N LEU A 22 24.48 -1.93 -21.03
CA LEU A 22 24.42 -3.04 -20.09
C LEU A 22 24.55 -2.54 -18.64
N TYR A 23 23.63 -3.01 -17.80
CA TYR A 23 23.47 -2.61 -16.40
C TYR A 23 23.49 -3.83 -15.50
N VAL A 24 24.05 -3.67 -14.30
CA VAL A 24 24.12 -4.73 -13.30
C VAL A 24 22.77 -4.92 -12.63
N GLN A 25 22.24 -6.14 -12.70
CA GLN A 25 20.98 -6.58 -12.11
C GLN A 25 21.20 -7.70 -11.09
N ALA A 26 20.53 -7.61 -9.94
CA ALA A 26 20.44 -8.67 -8.95
C ALA A 26 19.53 -9.81 -9.44
N GLU A 27 20.14 -10.86 -9.97
CA GLU A 27 19.43 -12.05 -10.48
C GLU A 27 20.38 -13.24 -10.45
N ILE A 28 19.91 -14.37 -9.90
CA ILE A 28 20.69 -15.62 -9.91
C ILE A 28 20.64 -16.19 -11.33
N VAL A 29 21.77 -16.15 -12.02
CA VAL A 29 21.94 -16.68 -13.37
C VAL A 29 23.18 -17.55 -13.38
N PHE A 30 23.06 -18.78 -13.89
CA PHE A 30 24.14 -19.74 -14.16
C PHE A 30 25.44 -19.52 -13.35
N ASN A 31 25.51 -20.07 -12.13
CA ASN A 31 26.68 -19.92 -11.27
C ASN A 31 27.13 -18.44 -11.16
N ALA A 32 26.22 -17.49 -10.93
CA ALA A 32 26.47 -16.10 -10.55
C ALA A 32 25.22 -15.52 -9.88
N GLY A 33 25.39 -14.47 -9.06
CA GLY A 33 24.25 -13.76 -8.45
C GLY A 33 23.93 -12.42 -9.09
N LEU A 34 24.70 -12.01 -10.10
CA LEU A 34 24.52 -10.77 -10.83
C LEU A 34 24.51 -11.04 -12.34
N LYS A 35 23.64 -10.32 -13.05
CA LYS A 35 23.49 -10.36 -14.50
C LYS A 35 23.69 -8.96 -15.09
N LEU A 36 24.23 -8.89 -16.30
CA LEU A 36 24.18 -7.70 -17.14
C LEU A 36 23.01 -7.79 -18.11
N CYS A 37 22.19 -6.74 -18.14
CA CYS A 37 21.05 -6.65 -19.05
C CYS A 37 20.81 -5.21 -19.51
N SER A 38 19.97 -5.04 -20.52
CA SER A 38 19.54 -3.72 -20.98
C SER A 38 18.80 -2.97 -19.87
N LEU A 39 18.81 -1.63 -19.95
CA LEU A 39 18.14 -0.77 -18.99
C LEU A 39 16.66 -1.11 -18.88
N ASN A 40 16.21 -1.39 -17.66
CA ASN A 40 14.80 -1.40 -17.29
C ASN A 40 14.58 -0.27 -16.27
N GLN A 41 13.83 0.76 -16.68
CA GLN A 41 13.69 1.96 -15.87
C GLN A 41 12.86 1.75 -14.59
N ILE A 42 11.97 0.75 -14.58
CA ILE A 42 11.04 0.49 -13.48
C ILE A 42 11.50 -0.63 -12.53
N GLU A 43 12.42 -1.50 -12.95
CA GLU A 43 12.84 -2.66 -12.16
C GLU A 43 13.76 -2.28 -10.99
N GLU A 44 13.37 -2.63 -9.77
CA GLU A 44 14.18 -2.38 -8.56
C GLU A 44 15.47 -3.21 -8.53
N LYS A 45 15.52 -4.37 -9.21
CA LYS A 45 16.69 -5.26 -9.24
C LYS A 45 17.92 -4.65 -9.93
N GLN A 46 17.77 -3.56 -10.69
CA GLN A 46 18.90 -2.82 -11.30
C GLN A 46 19.41 -1.66 -10.42
N LYS A 47 18.80 -1.44 -9.25
CA LYS A 47 19.11 -0.33 -8.36
C LYS A 47 19.89 -0.84 -7.15
N TRP A 48 20.92 -0.10 -6.76
CA TRP A 48 21.87 -0.46 -5.71
C TRP A 48 21.99 0.66 -4.69
N ILE A 49 21.93 0.32 -3.40
CA ILE A 49 22.24 1.23 -2.30
C ILE A 49 23.75 1.15 -2.06
N ILE A 50 24.46 2.25 -2.29
CA ILE A 50 25.92 2.34 -2.17
C ILE A 50 26.25 3.31 -1.04
N LYS A 51 27.00 2.87 -0.03
CA LYS A 51 27.36 3.68 1.15
C LYS A 51 28.86 3.62 1.47
N ALA A 52 29.46 4.76 1.76
CA ALA A 52 30.88 4.88 2.05
C ALA A 52 31.21 4.14 3.35
N VAL A 53 32.35 3.45 3.37
CA VAL A 53 32.86 2.79 4.57
C VAL A 53 33.63 3.81 5.40
N SER A 54 33.16 4.05 6.62
CA SER A 54 33.78 5.01 7.53
C SER A 54 35.27 4.72 7.72
N GLY A 55 36.11 5.75 7.57
CA GLY A 55 37.56 5.65 7.69
C GLY A 55 38.30 5.03 6.50
N LYS A 56 37.62 4.69 5.40
CA LYS A 56 38.24 4.13 4.19
C LYS A 56 37.84 4.89 2.92
N SER A 57 38.79 5.61 2.33
CA SER A 57 38.57 6.34 1.08
C SER A 57 38.41 5.38 -0.11
N GLY A 58 37.38 5.60 -0.95
CA GLY A 58 37.11 4.80 -2.14
C GLY A 58 36.53 3.40 -1.87
N VAL A 59 36.16 3.11 -0.62
CA VAL A 59 35.61 1.82 -0.19
C VAL A 59 34.15 1.98 0.19
N TRP A 60 33.31 1.09 -0.32
CA TRP A 60 31.85 1.20 -0.24
C TRP A 60 31.21 -0.15 0.13
N THR A 61 30.03 -0.10 0.73
CA THR A 61 29.11 -1.25 0.80
C THR A 61 28.12 -1.16 -0.34
N ILE A 62 27.68 -2.31 -0.86
CA ILE A 62 26.73 -2.42 -1.97
C ILE A 62 25.60 -3.35 -1.53
N THR A 63 24.38 -2.83 -1.46
CA THR A 63 23.18 -3.59 -1.06
C THR A 63 22.12 -3.49 -2.16
N SER A 64 21.37 -4.57 -2.38
CA SER A 64 20.26 -4.56 -3.35
C SER A 64 19.17 -3.58 -2.90
N ALA A 65 18.64 -2.76 -3.82
CA ALA A 65 17.47 -1.93 -3.53
C ALA A 65 16.15 -2.72 -3.58
N ALA A 66 16.11 -3.83 -4.34
CA ALA A 66 14.95 -4.71 -4.42
C ALA A 66 14.71 -5.52 -3.13
N ASP A 67 15.77 -5.75 -2.34
CA ASP A 67 15.71 -6.34 -1.00
C ASP A 67 16.88 -5.80 -0.18
N SER A 68 16.59 -4.81 0.67
CA SER A 68 17.58 -4.11 1.48
C SER A 68 18.24 -4.98 2.56
N THR A 69 17.73 -6.20 2.79
CA THR A 69 18.35 -7.19 3.68
C THR A 69 19.49 -7.97 3.01
N GLN A 70 19.64 -7.85 1.67
CA GLN A 70 20.64 -8.57 0.90
C GLN A 70 21.82 -7.69 0.52
N GLY A 71 22.89 -7.79 1.31
CA GLY A 71 24.19 -7.20 1.00
C GLY A 71 24.95 -8.03 -0.05
N LEU A 72 25.77 -7.36 -0.87
CA LEU A 72 26.58 -8.04 -1.86
C LEU A 72 27.77 -8.73 -1.21
N THR A 73 27.83 -10.05 -1.37
CA THR A 73 28.92 -10.92 -0.92
C THR A 73 29.61 -11.57 -2.11
N THR A 74 30.52 -12.51 -1.85
CA THR A 74 31.18 -13.31 -2.89
C THR A 74 31.04 -14.80 -2.61
N TYR A 75 31.01 -15.57 -3.68
CA TYR A 75 31.28 -17.00 -3.62
C TYR A 75 32.61 -17.28 -4.34
N LYS A 76 33.53 -17.96 -3.65
CA LYS A 76 34.77 -18.50 -4.21
C LYS A 76 34.68 -20.03 -4.19
N GLY A 77 34.76 -20.68 -5.36
CA GLY A 77 34.75 -22.14 -5.49
C GLY A 77 35.95 -22.61 -6.29
N SER A 78 36.50 -23.77 -5.94
CA SER A 78 37.70 -24.35 -6.55
C SER A 78 37.53 -24.77 -8.02
N ASP A 79 36.29 -24.88 -8.52
CA ASP A 79 35.98 -25.63 -9.75
C ASP A 79 35.36 -24.76 -10.87
N ARG A 80 35.81 -23.52 -11.04
CA ARG A 80 35.17 -22.61 -12.01
C ARG A 80 35.93 -22.49 -13.32
N TYR A 81 35.32 -23.06 -14.35
CA TYR A 81 35.73 -22.96 -15.76
C TYR A 81 35.68 -21.52 -16.33
N ALA A 82 35.00 -20.58 -15.66
CA ALA A 82 34.67 -19.24 -16.17
C ALA A 82 35.01 -18.09 -15.19
N GLY A 83 36.06 -18.23 -14.36
CA GLY A 83 36.57 -17.15 -13.51
C GLY A 83 36.99 -17.61 -12.11
N TYR A 84 37.45 -16.68 -11.26
CA TYR A 84 37.95 -16.99 -9.90
C TYR A 84 36.84 -16.97 -8.81
N GLY A 85 35.61 -16.64 -9.19
CA GLY A 85 34.48 -16.46 -8.27
C GLY A 85 33.41 -15.54 -8.86
N TYR A 86 32.39 -15.19 -8.08
CA TYR A 86 31.42 -14.15 -8.46
C TYR A 86 30.87 -13.39 -7.26
N PRO A 87 30.37 -12.16 -7.48
CA PRO A 87 29.48 -11.47 -6.57
C PRO A 87 28.07 -12.09 -6.58
N LEU A 88 27.41 -12.12 -5.42
CA LEU A 88 25.99 -12.45 -5.31
C LEU A 88 25.32 -11.71 -4.14
N PRO A 89 24.04 -11.33 -4.27
CA PRO A 89 23.23 -10.85 -3.13
C PRO A 89 22.92 -12.01 -2.17
N GLN A 90 23.11 -11.80 -0.87
CA GLN A 90 22.75 -12.77 0.17
C GLN A 90 22.32 -12.04 1.45
N ALA A 91 21.45 -12.67 2.24
CA ALA A 91 21.01 -12.16 3.55
C ALA A 91 22.16 -12.09 4.57
N THR A 92 22.94 -11.00 4.51
CA THR A 92 24.03 -10.59 5.40
C THR A 92 24.37 -9.12 5.13
N THR A 93 25.19 -8.50 5.98
CA THR A 93 25.83 -7.22 5.62
C THR A 93 26.70 -7.37 4.36
N SER A 94 26.71 -6.35 3.50
CA SER A 94 27.60 -6.30 2.33
C SER A 94 29.06 -6.42 2.76
N LEU A 95 29.88 -7.09 1.93
CA LEU A 95 31.32 -6.92 2.00
C LEU A 95 31.72 -5.47 1.65
N ASN A 96 32.96 -5.12 1.98
CA ASN A 96 33.54 -3.85 1.56
C ASN A 96 34.08 -3.99 0.13
N TRP A 97 33.69 -3.07 -0.73
CA TRP A 97 34.04 -3.03 -2.15
C TRP A 97 34.91 -1.81 -2.42
N ALA A 98 36.13 -2.04 -2.90
CA ALA A 98 36.98 -0.99 -3.42
C ALA A 98 36.52 -0.63 -4.83
N ILE A 99 36.10 0.62 -5.02
CA ILE A 99 35.69 1.17 -6.31
C ILE A 99 36.84 2.06 -6.79
N VAL A 100 37.69 1.51 -7.65
CA VAL A 100 38.98 2.11 -8.01
C VAL A 100 38.87 2.83 -9.34
N GLU A 101 38.96 4.15 -9.29
CA GLU A 101 38.96 5.01 -10.48
C GLU A 101 40.21 4.79 -11.34
N LYS A 102 40.00 4.76 -12.66
CA LYS A 102 41.02 4.63 -13.69
C LYS A 102 40.77 5.62 -14.81
N HIS A 103 41.86 6.00 -15.48
CA HIS A 103 41.87 6.94 -16.58
C HIS A 103 42.65 6.34 -17.74
N THR A 104 42.01 6.10 -18.87
CA THR A 104 42.65 5.57 -20.08
C THR A 104 41.88 6.01 -21.31
N ASP A 105 42.59 6.33 -22.39
CA ASP A 105 41.99 6.76 -23.68
C ASP A 105 41.00 7.93 -23.53
N GLY A 106 41.30 8.87 -22.62
CA GLY A 106 40.46 10.04 -22.34
C GLY A 106 39.16 9.74 -21.59
N LYS A 107 38.97 8.52 -21.08
CA LYS A 107 37.79 8.09 -20.35
C LYS A 107 38.12 7.77 -18.89
N SER A 108 37.23 8.18 -17.99
CA SER A 108 37.26 7.82 -16.56
C SER A 108 36.24 6.74 -16.28
N TYR A 109 36.62 5.71 -15.52
CA TYR A 109 35.76 4.59 -15.13
C TYR A 109 36.26 3.96 -13.84
N SER A 110 35.48 3.04 -13.28
CA SER A 110 35.90 2.23 -12.13
C SER A 110 36.13 0.77 -12.46
N LYS A 111 37.05 0.19 -11.70
CA LYS A 111 37.16 -1.25 -11.47
C LYS A 111 36.57 -1.56 -10.09
N LEU A 112 35.67 -2.54 -10.01
CA LEU A 112 35.05 -2.98 -8.76
C LEU A 112 35.70 -4.28 -8.28
N LYS A 113 36.13 -4.31 -7.03
CA LYS A 113 36.69 -5.49 -6.38
C LYS A 113 36.42 -5.48 -4.88
N VAL A 114 36.49 -6.65 -4.25
CA VAL A 114 36.44 -6.71 -2.78
C VAL A 114 37.67 -6.00 -2.21
N ASP A 115 37.48 -5.24 -1.13
CA ASP A 115 38.55 -4.51 -0.46
C ASP A 115 39.67 -5.48 -0.01
N GLY A 116 40.90 -5.18 -0.41
CA GLY A 116 42.06 -6.05 -0.17
C GLY A 116 42.29 -7.17 -1.21
N GLU A 117 41.41 -7.36 -2.19
CA GLU A 117 41.56 -8.37 -3.24
C GLU A 117 42.12 -7.79 -4.56
N SER A 118 42.60 -8.67 -5.44
CA SER A 118 43.21 -8.31 -6.73
C SER A 118 42.29 -8.49 -7.94
N TYR A 119 41.28 -9.35 -7.84
CA TYR A 119 40.36 -9.65 -8.94
C TYR A 119 39.22 -8.65 -9.02
N VAL A 120 38.86 -8.25 -10.24
CA VAL A 120 37.82 -7.25 -10.52
C VAL A 120 36.60 -7.92 -11.15
N TRP A 121 35.46 -7.24 -11.07
CA TRP A 121 34.26 -7.63 -11.81
C TRP A 121 34.55 -7.64 -13.31
N ASP A 122 34.11 -8.70 -13.97
CA ASP A 122 34.15 -8.89 -15.41
C ASP A 122 32.90 -9.66 -15.84
N SER A 123 32.23 -9.21 -16.90
CA SER A 123 31.10 -9.95 -17.45
C SER A 123 31.54 -10.90 -18.56
N ASN A 124 31.12 -12.16 -18.43
CA ASN A 124 31.49 -13.24 -19.35
C ASN A 124 30.66 -13.22 -20.64
N TRP A 125 31.15 -13.90 -21.69
CA TRP A 125 30.50 -14.03 -23.00
C TRP A 125 29.41 -15.12 -22.96
N GLY A 126 28.15 -14.72 -23.13
CA GLY A 126 27.01 -15.62 -23.32
C GLY A 126 25.72 -15.12 -22.65
N ASP A 127 25.66 -15.20 -21.33
CA ASP A 127 24.46 -14.95 -20.50
C ASP A 127 24.46 -13.61 -19.75
N GLY A 128 25.57 -12.86 -19.84
CA GLY A 128 25.77 -11.60 -19.13
C GLY A 128 26.14 -11.75 -17.66
N ALA A 129 26.49 -12.93 -17.17
CA ALA A 129 26.88 -13.15 -15.77
C ALA A 129 28.13 -12.34 -15.37
N VAL A 130 28.12 -11.75 -14.16
CA VAL A 130 29.27 -11.03 -13.60
C VAL A 130 30.13 -11.99 -12.76
N ASN A 131 31.42 -12.09 -13.09
CA ASN A 131 32.41 -12.95 -12.46
C ASN A 131 33.65 -12.14 -12.01
N PHE A 132 34.58 -12.78 -11.32
CA PHE A 132 35.87 -12.19 -10.97
C PHE A 132 36.99 -12.65 -11.89
N TYR A 133 37.77 -11.68 -12.41
CA TYR A 133 38.90 -11.91 -13.31
C TYR A 133 40.07 -10.95 -13.05
N TYR A 134 41.21 -11.21 -13.72
CA TYR A 134 42.35 -10.30 -13.70
C TYR A 134 41.99 -8.94 -14.31
N GLU A 135 42.47 -7.88 -13.66
CA GLU A 135 42.26 -6.50 -14.11
C GLU A 135 42.94 -6.25 -15.46
N LYS A 136 42.14 -5.83 -16.44
CA LYS A 136 42.62 -5.32 -17.73
C LYS A 136 42.75 -3.81 -17.68
N THR A 137 43.86 -3.32 -18.22
CA THR A 137 44.31 -1.93 -18.04
C THR A 137 43.76 -0.95 -19.07
N SER A 138 43.36 -1.39 -20.27
CA SER A 138 42.73 -0.52 -21.27
C SER A 138 41.24 -0.79 -21.44
N VAL A 139 40.48 0.27 -21.75
CA VAL A 139 39.03 0.18 -22.02
C VAL A 139 38.74 -0.73 -23.21
N SER A 140 39.59 -0.72 -24.23
CA SER A 140 39.45 -1.54 -25.42
C SER A 140 39.68 -3.03 -25.15
N ALA A 141 40.56 -3.39 -24.21
CA ALA A 141 40.87 -4.79 -23.89
C ALA A 141 39.88 -5.40 -22.89
N GLY A 142 39.25 -4.58 -22.03
CA GLY A 142 38.36 -5.03 -20.97
C GLY A 142 37.15 -4.13 -20.75
N PRO A 143 36.34 -3.85 -21.79
CA PRO A 143 35.22 -2.92 -21.68
C PRO A 143 34.19 -3.38 -20.63
N ASN A 144 34.01 -4.70 -20.49
CA ASN A 144 33.15 -5.36 -19.52
C ASN A 144 33.62 -5.27 -18.06
N GLN A 145 34.84 -4.78 -17.84
CA GLN A 145 35.39 -4.51 -16.51
C GLN A 145 35.38 -3.01 -16.18
N CYS A 146 34.86 -2.15 -17.07
CA CYS A 146 34.87 -0.71 -16.91
C CYS A 146 33.46 -0.25 -16.54
N TYR A 147 33.28 0.20 -15.31
CA TYR A 147 31.95 0.58 -14.80
C TYR A 147 31.85 2.07 -14.54
N VAL A 148 30.65 2.61 -14.70
CA VAL A 148 30.29 3.97 -14.34
C VAL A 148 28.98 3.95 -13.56
N PHE A 149 28.77 4.96 -12.74
CA PHE A 149 27.67 5.05 -11.80
C PHE A 149 26.70 6.14 -12.25
N GLU A 150 25.44 5.78 -12.40
CA GLU A 150 24.35 6.73 -12.52
C GLU A 150 23.80 6.96 -11.12
N LYS A 151 24.02 8.15 -10.54
CA LYS A 151 23.30 8.52 -9.32
C LYS A 151 21.83 8.68 -9.68
N LEU A 152 20.99 7.86 -9.07
CA LEU A 152 19.55 8.05 -9.17
C LEU A 152 19.17 9.21 -8.25
N PRO A 153 18.09 9.94 -8.57
CA PRO A 153 17.48 10.81 -7.58
C PRO A 153 17.31 9.98 -6.31
N ASP A 154 17.70 10.55 -5.16
CA ASP A 154 17.22 10.01 -3.90
C ASP A 154 15.69 9.92 -4.06
N ASP A 155 15.09 8.83 -3.56
CA ASP A 155 13.64 8.84 -3.41
C ASP A 155 13.33 10.17 -2.71
N PRO A 156 12.36 10.96 -3.21
CA PRO A 156 12.08 12.27 -2.64
C PRO A 156 12.05 12.07 -1.12
N PRO A 157 12.84 12.85 -0.36
CA PRO A 157 12.93 12.62 1.08
C PRO A 157 11.50 12.51 1.58
N PRO A 158 11.16 11.47 2.37
CA PRO A 158 9.82 11.35 2.88
C PRO A 158 9.49 12.72 3.45
N PRO A 159 8.41 13.36 2.98
CA PRO A 159 8.22 14.76 3.29
C PRO A 159 8.33 14.96 4.78
N THR A 160 8.88 16.09 5.19
CA THR A 160 9.02 16.41 6.62
C THR A 160 7.65 16.54 7.33
N GLY A 161 6.53 16.35 6.59
CA GLY A 161 5.22 15.94 7.09
C GLY A 161 4.86 14.49 6.69
N LYS A 162 4.12 13.79 7.56
CA LYS A 162 3.69 12.40 7.35
C LYS A 162 2.98 12.24 5.99
N ALA A 163 3.40 11.27 5.17
CA ALA A 163 2.77 10.97 3.89
C ALA A 163 1.42 10.26 4.07
N LEU A 164 0.49 10.49 3.14
CA LEU A 164 -0.83 9.86 3.12
C LEU A 164 -1.17 9.37 1.71
N ASP A 165 -1.53 8.11 1.63
CA ASP A 165 -2.19 7.54 0.46
C ASP A 165 -3.69 7.40 0.74
N VAL A 166 -4.53 7.99 -0.11
CA VAL A 166 -6.00 7.83 -0.06
C VAL A 166 -6.45 7.09 -1.32
N LEU A 167 -6.96 5.87 -1.14
CA LEU A 167 -7.55 5.07 -2.20
C LEU A 167 -9.07 5.20 -2.16
N PHE A 168 -9.64 5.81 -3.19
CA PHE A 168 -11.08 5.82 -3.41
C PHE A 168 -11.49 4.48 -4.01
N VAL A 169 -12.51 3.84 -3.45
CA VAL A 169 -13.07 2.58 -3.95
C VAL A 169 -14.53 2.85 -4.26
N GLN A 170 -14.83 3.11 -5.52
CA GLN A 170 -16.10 3.66 -5.95
C GLN A 170 -16.94 2.60 -6.66
N ASP A 171 -18.10 2.33 -6.09
CA ASP A 171 -19.18 1.64 -6.79
C ASP A 171 -19.65 2.51 -7.96
N VAL A 172 -19.65 1.96 -9.19
CA VAL A 172 -20.08 2.67 -10.41
C VAL A 172 -21.30 2.04 -11.08
N THR A 173 -22.15 1.41 -10.28
CA THR A 173 -23.49 0.93 -10.66
C THR A 173 -24.46 2.11 -10.87
N GLY A 174 -25.63 1.83 -11.44
CA GLY A 174 -26.61 2.88 -11.78
C GLY A 174 -27.06 3.73 -10.58
N SER A 175 -27.22 3.12 -9.40
CA SER A 175 -27.70 3.80 -8.18
C SER A 175 -26.71 4.85 -7.66
N GLN A 176 -25.42 4.72 -7.99
CA GLN A 176 -24.35 5.59 -7.50
C GLN A 176 -24.22 6.92 -8.23
N GLY A 177 -25.02 7.16 -9.28
CA GLY A 177 -24.97 8.38 -10.10
C GLY A 177 -24.90 9.69 -9.29
N PRO A 178 -25.81 9.93 -8.32
CA PRO A 178 -25.80 11.14 -7.51
C PRO A 178 -24.51 11.31 -6.66
N TYR A 179 -24.01 10.23 -6.07
CA TYR A 179 -22.81 10.26 -5.24
C TYR A 179 -21.56 10.52 -6.07
N ILE A 180 -21.45 9.87 -7.24
CA ILE A 180 -20.36 10.09 -8.20
C ILE A 180 -20.35 11.54 -8.68
N GLN A 181 -21.50 12.09 -9.06
CA GLN A 181 -21.58 13.47 -9.52
C GLN A 181 -21.10 14.44 -8.43
N LYS A 182 -21.51 14.23 -7.18
CA LYS A 182 -21.07 15.09 -6.09
C LYS A 182 -19.59 14.93 -5.76
N ALA A 183 -19.06 13.71 -5.81
CA ALA A 183 -17.63 13.49 -5.66
C ALA A 183 -16.84 14.25 -6.74
N LYS A 184 -17.28 14.21 -8.01
CA LYS A 184 -16.69 15.00 -9.10
C LYS A 184 -16.71 16.49 -8.82
N ASP A 185 -17.86 17.03 -8.38
CA ASP A 185 -18.04 18.46 -8.13
C ASP A 185 -17.12 18.99 -7.01
N ASN A 186 -16.69 18.14 -6.08
CA ASN A 186 -16.02 18.57 -4.85
C ASN A 186 -14.63 17.98 -4.63
N ILE A 187 -14.10 17.17 -5.56
CA ILE A 187 -12.81 16.52 -5.32
C ILE A 187 -11.66 17.52 -5.16
N ASN A 188 -11.66 18.63 -5.90
CA ASN A 188 -10.67 19.69 -5.71
C ASN A 188 -10.72 20.27 -4.29
N THR A 189 -11.93 20.44 -3.73
CA THR A 189 -12.11 20.87 -2.34
C THR A 189 -11.59 19.83 -1.37
N ILE A 190 -11.91 18.55 -1.56
CA ILE A 190 -11.40 17.46 -0.72
C ILE A 190 -9.86 17.46 -0.71
N CYS A 191 -9.24 17.48 -1.89
CA CYS A 191 -7.78 17.49 -2.02
C CYS A 191 -7.17 18.73 -1.34
N GLN A 192 -7.72 19.92 -1.63
CA GLN A 192 -7.24 21.16 -1.03
C GLN A 192 -7.39 21.17 0.48
N THR A 193 -8.49 20.66 1.04
CA THR A 193 -8.71 20.62 2.49
C THR A 193 -7.78 19.62 3.19
N LEU A 194 -7.52 18.45 2.59
CA LEU A 194 -6.52 17.51 3.14
C LEU A 194 -5.13 18.14 3.19
N ILE A 195 -4.70 18.82 2.11
CA ILE A 195 -3.43 19.55 2.08
C ILE A 195 -3.43 20.70 3.09
N SER A 196 -4.51 21.50 3.12
CA SER A 196 -4.63 22.67 3.99
C SER A 196 -4.80 22.33 5.47
N SER A 197 -4.98 21.05 5.82
CA SER A 197 -4.95 20.58 7.21
C SER A 197 -3.59 20.83 7.89
N GLY A 198 -2.53 21.05 7.11
CA GLY A 198 -1.18 21.31 7.61
C GLY A 198 -0.46 20.06 8.15
N LYS A 199 -1.08 18.88 8.06
CA LYS A 199 -0.52 17.61 8.53
C LYS A 199 0.24 16.83 7.48
N ILE A 200 -0.15 17.01 6.22
CA ILE A 200 0.33 16.26 5.08
C ILE A 200 0.95 17.28 4.14
N ALA A 201 2.23 17.11 3.82
CA ALA A 201 2.85 18.00 2.85
C ALA A 201 2.19 17.78 1.47
N PRO A 202 2.03 18.81 0.64
CA PRO A 202 1.34 18.69 -0.65
C PRO A 202 1.90 17.58 -1.56
N ASP A 203 3.22 17.37 -1.51
CA ASP A 203 3.95 16.33 -2.25
C ASP A 203 3.88 14.93 -1.60
N ALA A 204 3.41 14.85 -0.36
CA ALA A 204 3.25 13.63 0.42
C ALA A 204 1.86 13.00 0.31
N LEU A 205 0.94 13.64 -0.40
CA LEU A 205 -0.43 13.16 -0.59
C LEU A 205 -0.57 12.51 -1.95
N ARG A 206 -0.99 11.24 -1.98
CA ARG A 206 -1.31 10.53 -3.24
C ARG A 206 -2.73 10.01 -3.21
N PHE A 207 -3.36 10.03 -4.38
CA PHE A 207 -4.71 9.55 -4.59
C PHE A 207 -4.72 8.40 -5.59
N GLY A 208 -5.41 7.32 -5.25
CA GLY A 208 -5.70 6.21 -6.15
C GLY A 208 -7.20 6.02 -6.30
N LEU A 209 -7.62 5.27 -7.32
CA LEU A 209 -9.03 4.95 -7.55
C LEU A 209 -9.19 3.48 -7.95
N VAL A 210 -10.06 2.74 -7.26
CA VAL A 210 -10.61 1.46 -7.70
C VAL A 210 -12.07 1.70 -8.03
N ILE A 211 -12.53 1.17 -9.16
CA ILE A 211 -13.96 1.17 -9.52
C ILE A 211 -14.44 -0.25 -9.72
N PHE A 212 -15.70 -0.52 -9.37
CA PHE A 212 -16.30 -1.84 -9.53
C PHE A 212 -17.80 -1.74 -9.86
N ARG A 213 -18.34 -2.84 -10.36
CA ARG A 213 -19.77 -3.11 -10.59
C ARG A 213 -20.03 -4.57 -10.20
N ASP A 214 -20.73 -5.31 -11.05
CA ASP A 214 -21.19 -6.66 -10.82
C ASP A 214 -20.52 -7.69 -11.74
N HIS A 215 -20.66 -8.97 -11.38
CA HIS A 215 -20.29 -10.15 -12.15
C HIS A 215 -21.27 -10.49 -13.29
N PRO A 216 -20.79 -11.11 -14.39
CA PRO A 216 -21.70 -11.59 -15.43
C PRO A 216 -22.54 -12.76 -14.87
N PRO A 217 -23.85 -12.85 -15.15
CA PRO A 217 -24.56 -12.27 -16.29
C PRO A 217 -25.21 -10.88 -16.08
N GLN A 218 -24.90 -10.21 -14.97
CA GLN A 218 -25.51 -8.92 -14.61
C GLN A 218 -25.07 -7.79 -15.58
N ASP A 219 -25.79 -6.66 -15.57
CA ASP A 219 -25.76 -5.68 -16.65
C ASP A 219 -24.41 -4.94 -16.79
N THR A 220 -23.80 -5.01 -17.99
CA THR A 220 -22.58 -4.28 -18.45
C THR A 220 -21.38 -4.24 -17.48
N THR A 221 -21.20 -5.38 -16.81
CA THR A 221 -20.06 -5.91 -16.04
C THR A 221 -18.76 -5.08 -16.10
N LEU A 222 -18.38 -4.45 -14.99
CA LEU A 222 -16.99 -4.01 -14.77
C LEU A 222 -16.55 -4.43 -13.37
N ILE A 223 -16.09 -5.68 -13.25
CA ILE A 223 -15.71 -6.38 -12.00
C ILE A 223 -14.84 -5.53 -11.08
N SER A 224 -13.66 -5.13 -11.55
CA SER A 224 -12.86 -4.14 -10.85
C SER A 224 -11.84 -3.54 -11.79
N LYS A 225 -11.45 -2.30 -11.51
CA LYS A 225 -10.37 -1.62 -12.23
C LYS A 225 -9.66 -0.66 -11.29
N LEU A 226 -8.37 -0.92 -11.11
CA LEU A 226 -7.43 -0.02 -10.45
C LEU A 226 -6.87 1.05 -11.39
N TYR A 227 -6.96 2.30 -10.97
CA TYR A 227 -6.17 3.44 -11.43
C TYR A 227 -5.05 3.69 -10.41
N PRO A 228 -3.76 3.67 -10.85
CA PRO A 228 -2.62 3.83 -9.94
C PRO A 228 -2.64 5.13 -9.14
N PHE A 229 -1.93 5.13 -8.01
CA PHE A 229 -1.71 6.33 -7.21
C PHE A 229 -1.01 7.45 -8.02
N THR A 230 -1.46 8.67 -7.79
CA THR A 230 -0.84 9.90 -8.32
C THR A 230 -0.87 11.01 -7.28
N ASN A 231 0.15 11.87 -7.26
CA ASN A 231 0.14 13.14 -6.52
C ASN A 231 -0.33 14.32 -7.38
N ASP A 232 -0.64 14.10 -8.66
CA ASP A 232 -1.27 15.10 -9.52
C ASP A 232 -2.79 15.04 -9.36
N VAL A 233 -3.31 16.05 -8.64
CA VAL A 233 -4.75 16.24 -8.40
C VAL A 233 -5.54 16.33 -9.72
N ASN A 234 -4.96 16.90 -10.79
CA ASN A 234 -5.66 16.99 -12.07
C ASN A 234 -5.79 15.62 -12.76
N SER A 235 -4.74 14.81 -12.71
CA SER A 235 -4.78 13.42 -13.19
C SER A 235 -5.84 12.61 -12.42
N PHE A 236 -5.88 12.75 -11.09
CA PHE A 236 -6.89 12.08 -10.28
C PHE A 236 -8.32 12.58 -10.60
N PHE A 237 -8.50 13.90 -10.74
CA PHE A 237 -9.76 14.51 -11.16
C PHE A 237 -10.24 13.94 -12.50
N ASN A 238 -9.36 13.79 -13.48
CA ASN A 238 -9.70 13.24 -14.78
C ASN A 238 -10.14 11.76 -14.70
N ASN A 239 -9.49 10.95 -13.86
CA ASN A 239 -9.91 9.57 -13.61
C ASN A 239 -11.32 9.53 -13.03
N LEU A 240 -11.61 10.32 -11.99
CA LEU A 240 -12.95 10.43 -11.43
C LEU A 240 -13.97 10.97 -12.42
N ASN A 241 -13.61 11.99 -13.22
CA ASN A 241 -14.52 12.60 -14.17
C ASN A 241 -14.94 11.62 -15.28
N SER A 242 -14.08 10.64 -15.60
CA SER A 242 -14.36 9.58 -16.58
C SER A 242 -15.41 8.57 -16.15
N LEU A 243 -15.78 8.54 -14.86
CA LEU A 243 -16.72 7.55 -14.33
C LEU A 243 -18.14 7.74 -14.84
N GLN A 244 -18.80 6.64 -15.18
CA GLN A 244 -20.20 6.58 -15.59
C GLN A 244 -20.93 5.53 -14.75
N ALA A 245 -21.94 5.99 -14.02
CA ALA A 245 -22.85 5.17 -13.24
C ALA A 245 -23.79 4.41 -14.18
N THR A 246 -23.65 3.09 -14.26
CA THR A 246 -24.48 2.23 -15.10
C THR A 246 -24.29 0.77 -14.71
N GLY A 247 -25.18 -0.11 -15.15
CA GLY A 247 -25.14 -1.53 -14.80
C GLY A 247 -25.53 -1.82 -13.36
N GLY A 248 -25.17 -3.02 -12.91
CA GLY A 248 -25.63 -3.67 -11.68
C GLY A 248 -26.54 -4.86 -12.02
N GLY A 249 -27.33 -5.34 -11.06
CA GLY A 249 -28.29 -6.40 -11.34
C GLY A 249 -29.10 -6.87 -10.15
N ASP A 250 -28.56 -7.83 -9.41
CA ASP A 250 -29.26 -8.55 -8.34
C ASP A 250 -29.24 -7.83 -6.98
N GLY A 251 -28.45 -6.77 -6.85
CA GLY A 251 -28.40 -5.89 -5.70
C GLY A 251 -27.02 -5.90 -5.04
N PRO A 252 -26.51 -7.06 -4.56
CA PRO A 252 -25.11 -7.18 -4.19
C PRO A 252 -24.17 -7.01 -5.39
N GLU A 253 -22.91 -6.66 -5.17
CA GLU A 253 -21.97 -6.31 -6.24
C GLU A 253 -20.57 -6.96 -6.03
N ALA A 254 -19.62 -6.66 -6.92
CA ALA A 254 -18.26 -7.23 -6.92
C ALA A 254 -17.26 -6.52 -5.98
N GLN A 255 -17.69 -6.07 -4.79
CA GLN A 255 -16.77 -5.48 -3.79
C GLN A 255 -15.65 -6.46 -3.40
N CYS A 256 -15.91 -7.77 -3.47
CA CYS A 256 -14.89 -8.81 -3.28
C CYS A 256 -13.65 -8.57 -4.15
N ASP A 257 -13.84 -8.30 -5.44
CA ASP A 257 -12.77 -8.03 -6.39
C ASP A 257 -12.14 -6.65 -6.17
N ALA A 258 -12.97 -5.65 -5.84
CA ALA A 258 -12.45 -4.35 -5.41
C ALA A 258 -11.52 -4.47 -4.20
N PHE A 259 -11.82 -5.35 -3.24
CA PHE A 259 -11.00 -5.57 -2.07
C PHE A 259 -9.64 -6.17 -2.45
N ALA A 260 -9.61 -7.07 -3.44
CA ALA A 260 -8.36 -7.61 -3.96
C ALA A 260 -7.52 -6.51 -4.62
N ASP A 261 -8.14 -5.62 -5.40
CA ASP A 261 -7.47 -4.46 -6.00
C ASP A 261 -6.94 -3.47 -4.94
N ILE A 262 -7.67 -3.25 -3.84
CA ILE A 262 -7.18 -2.47 -2.69
C ILE A 262 -5.86 -3.05 -2.18
N LEU A 263 -5.76 -4.37 -2.05
CA LEU A 263 -4.59 -5.03 -1.48
C LEU A 263 -3.32 -4.85 -2.32
N THR A 264 -3.47 -4.64 -3.63
CA THR A 264 -2.39 -4.54 -4.62
C THR A 264 -2.26 -3.15 -5.27
N ALA A 265 -2.90 -2.12 -4.70
CA ALA A 265 -3.02 -0.79 -5.30
C ALA A 265 -1.72 0.03 -5.51
N GLY A 266 -0.55 -0.48 -5.10
CA GLY A 266 0.73 0.25 -5.20
C GLY A 266 0.96 1.29 -4.10
N TRP A 267 0.57 0.95 -2.87
CA TRP A 267 0.74 1.79 -1.68
C TRP A 267 2.21 2.17 -1.41
N ASN A 268 2.43 3.34 -0.83
CA ASN A 268 3.71 3.79 -0.31
C ASN A 268 3.89 3.26 1.10
N ASP A 269 4.97 2.51 1.34
CA ASP A 269 5.22 1.91 2.66
C ASP A 269 5.56 2.92 3.75
N ASP A 270 6.01 4.11 3.36
CA ASP A 270 6.27 5.22 4.28
C ASP A 270 5.04 6.09 4.55
N ALA A 271 3.94 5.89 3.80
CA ALA A 271 2.69 6.62 4.00
C ALA A 271 1.75 5.91 4.98
N GLU A 272 0.89 6.70 5.62
CA GLU A 272 -0.35 6.16 6.17
C GLU A 272 -1.29 5.80 5.01
N LYS A 273 -2.00 4.67 5.13
CA LYS A 273 -2.76 4.05 4.03
C LYS A 273 -4.24 4.02 4.36
N VAL A 274 -5.07 4.77 3.63
CA VAL A 274 -6.52 4.85 3.86
C VAL A 274 -7.28 4.45 2.60
N ALA A 275 -8.18 3.47 2.71
CA ALA A 275 -9.13 3.09 1.67
C ALA A 275 -10.53 3.54 2.05
N LEU A 276 -11.25 4.17 1.11
CA LEU A 276 -12.60 4.69 1.28
C LEU A 276 -13.53 4.01 0.28
N LEU A 277 -14.28 3.01 0.75
CA LEU A 277 -15.35 2.38 -0.03
C LEU A 277 -16.60 3.25 -0.02
N ILE A 278 -17.12 3.61 -1.18
CA ILE A 278 -18.37 4.37 -1.35
C ILE A 278 -19.34 3.46 -2.10
N THR A 279 -20.44 3.07 -1.43
CA THR A 279 -21.41 2.11 -1.99
C THR A 279 -22.73 2.16 -1.22
N ASP A 280 -23.82 1.85 -1.93
CA ASP A 280 -25.15 1.59 -1.35
C ASP A 280 -25.52 0.10 -1.35
N SER A 281 -24.61 -0.78 -1.78
CA SER A 281 -24.83 -2.22 -1.90
C SER A 281 -23.86 -3.03 -1.03
N PRO A 282 -24.19 -4.29 -0.70
CA PRO A 282 -23.27 -5.24 -0.08
C PRO A 282 -22.43 -6.02 -1.11
N PRO A 283 -21.35 -6.70 -0.68
CA PRO A 283 -20.76 -7.76 -1.50
C PRO A 283 -21.66 -8.98 -1.61
N HIS A 284 -21.48 -9.73 -2.69
CA HIS A 284 -22.00 -11.09 -2.81
C HIS A 284 -21.56 -12.02 -1.66
N GLY A 285 -22.45 -12.95 -1.32
CA GLY A 285 -22.18 -14.08 -0.43
C GLY A 285 -22.33 -13.79 1.05
N ILE A 286 -22.86 -12.63 1.44
CA ILE A 286 -23.16 -12.30 2.85
C ILE A 286 -24.55 -12.75 3.31
N GLY A 287 -25.35 -13.33 2.41
CA GLY A 287 -26.69 -13.87 2.73
C GLY A 287 -27.85 -12.93 2.45
N GLU A 288 -27.71 -11.97 1.54
CA GLU A 288 -28.82 -11.10 1.12
C GLU A 288 -29.86 -11.85 0.28
N ASP A 289 -31.11 -11.40 0.35
CA ASP A 289 -32.18 -11.93 -0.49
C ASP A 289 -31.92 -11.56 -1.95
N GLY A 290 -32.05 -12.54 -2.86
CA GLY A 290 -31.94 -12.30 -4.30
C GLY A 290 -30.52 -12.30 -4.85
N ASP A 291 -29.49 -12.51 -4.02
CA ASP A 291 -28.09 -12.60 -4.42
C ASP A 291 -27.86 -13.70 -5.48
N GLY A 292 -27.42 -13.30 -6.68
CA GLY A 292 -27.11 -14.19 -7.79
C GLY A 292 -25.79 -14.95 -7.61
N PHE A 293 -24.96 -14.53 -6.66
CA PHE A 293 -23.70 -15.19 -6.30
C PHE A 293 -23.65 -15.46 -4.79
N PRO A 294 -24.56 -16.32 -4.27
CA PRO A 294 -24.74 -16.51 -2.84
C PRO A 294 -23.54 -17.17 -2.15
N ASN A 295 -22.53 -17.64 -2.88
CA ASN A 295 -21.29 -18.19 -2.33
C ASN A 295 -20.10 -17.20 -2.40
N GLY A 296 -20.35 -15.94 -2.75
CA GLY A 296 -19.33 -14.90 -2.93
C GLY A 296 -18.79 -14.84 -4.36
N CYS A 297 -17.62 -14.22 -4.52
CA CYS A 297 -16.97 -14.01 -5.81
C CYS A 297 -16.86 -15.33 -6.62
N PRO A 298 -17.41 -15.41 -7.85
CA PRO A 298 -17.41 -16.62 -8.68
C PRO A 298 -16.08 -16.91 -9.40
N LEU A 299 -15.02 -16.12 -9.22
CA LEU A 299 -13.74 -16.30 -9.93
C LEU A 299 -12.87 -17.43 -9.32
N GLN A 300 -11.96 -18.00 -10.12
CA GLN A 300 -11.12 -19.18 -9.76
C GLN A 300 -10.21 -18.98 -8.53
N HIS A 301 -9.92 -17.73 -8.17
CA HIS A 301 -9.29 -17.37 -6.91
C HIS A 301 -10.34 -16.57 -6.12
N PRO A 302 -11.08 -17.19 -5.18
CA PRO A 302 -12.16 -16.49 -4.51
C PRO A 302 -11.60 -15.34 -3.69
N ASN A 303 -11.92 -14.12 -4.11
CA ASN A 303 -11.58 -12.90 -3.40
C ASN A 303 -12.48 -12.80 -2.16
N ASP A 304 -12.10 -13.50 -1.09
CA ASP A 304 -12.85 -13.51 0.17
C ASP A 304 -12.63 -12.17 0.92
N PRO A 305 -13.67 -11.33 1.06
CA PRO A 305 -13.51 -9.98 1.61
C PRO A 305 -13.21 -10.00 3.11
N VAL A 306 -13.56 -11.08 3.83
CA VAL A 306 -13.24 -11.26 5.26
C VAL A 306 -11.75 -11.53 5.41
N LYS A 307 -11.18 -12.41 4.58
CA LYS A 307 -9.73 -12.70 4.55
C LYS A 307 -8.94 -11.48 4.11
N ILE A 308 -9.39 -10.80 3.06
CA ILE A 308 -8.73 -9.60 2.56
C ILE A 308 -8.76 -8.51 3.64
N GLY A 309 -9.86 -8.31 4.35
CA GLY A 309 -9.92 -7.37 5.49
C GLY A 309 -8.84 -7.60 6.56
N LYS A 310 -8.49 -8.87 6.86
CA LYS A 310 -7.36 -9.20 7.75
C LYS A 310 -6.01 -8.86 7.11
N GLN A 311 -5.86 -9.10 5.82
CA GLN A 311 -4.63 -8.76 5.09
C GLN A 311 -4.42 -7.24 5.01
N LEU A 312 -5.49 -6.46 4.79
CA LEU A 312 -5.45 -5.00 4.84
C LEU A 312 -4.96 -4.51 6.22
N ALA A 313 -5.51 -5.05 7.30
CA ALA A 313 -5.11 -4.72 8.66
C ALA A 313 -3.60 -4.97 8.90
N ARG A 314 -3.09 -6.14 8.48
CA ARG A 314 -1.67 -6.51 8.58
C ARG A 314 -0.76 -5.59 7.76
N LYS A 315 -1.21 -5.16 6.57
CA LYS A 315 -0.48 -4.20 5.72
C LYS A 315 -0.61 -2.73 6.18
N GLY A 316 -1.36 -2.48 7.26
CA GLY A 316 -1.60 -1.14 7.78
C GLY A 316 -2.53 -0.29 6.93
N ILE A 317 -3.33 -0.91 6.05
CA ILE A 317 -4.35 -0.23 5.23
C ILE A 317 -5.63 -0.14 6.05
N VAL A 318 -6.09 1.08 6.34
CA VAL A 318 -7.33 1.34 7.07
C VAL A 318 -8.49 1.41 6.07
N LEU A 319 -9.39 0.42 6.12
CA LEU A 319 -10.60 0.38 5.30
C LEU A 319 -11.75 1.07 6.02
N ASN A 320 -12.28 2.12 5.43
CA ASN A 320 -13.52 2.76 5.84
C ASN A 320 -14.58 2.58 4.76
N VAL A 321 -15.85 2.56 5.19
CA VAL A 321 -17.00 2.49 4.29
C VAL A 321 -17.80 3.76 4.49
N LEU A 322 -17.98 4.53 3.43
CA LEU A 322 -18.92 5.63 3.34
C LEU A 322 -20.23 5.04 2.80
N ALA A 323 -21.09 4.60 3.71
CA ALA A 323 -22.34 3.90 3.38
C ALA A 323 -23.36 4.88 2.82
N CYS A 324 -23.79 4.69 1.58
CA CYS A 324 -24.80 5.51 0.92
C CYS A 324 -26.19 5.15 1.48
N GLU A 325 -26.62 5.94 2.47
CA GLU A 325 -27.85 5.73 3.22
C GLU A 325 -29.00 6.62 2.68
N PRO A 326 -30.27 6.20 2.84
CA PRO A 326 -30.75 5.04 3.61
C PRO A 326 -30.76 3.72 2.83
N THR A 327 -30.29 3.69 1.58
CA THR A 327 -30.41 2.51 0.71
C THR A 327 -29.70 1.30 1.31
N LEU A 328 -28.44 1.45 1.74
CA LEU A 328 -27.63 0.35 2.26
C LEU A 328 -28.28 -0.35 3.46
N SER A 329 -28.66 0.40 4.50
CA SER A 329 -29.20 -0.21 5.73
C SER A 329 -30.73 -0.33 5.75
N GLY A 330 -31.42 0.32 4.81
CA GLY A 330 -32.87 0.28 4.68
C GLY A 330 -33.37 -0.84 3.77
N TYR A 331 -32.59 -1.22 2.76
CA TYR A 331 -32.95 -2.27 1.80
C TYR A 331 -32.28 -3.62 2.12
N TYR A 332 -31.01 -3.62 2.52
CA TYR A 332 -30.24 -4.84 2.75
C TYR A 332 -30.24 -5.26 4.23
N LYS A 333 -30.30 -6.56 4.49
CA LYS A 333 -30.47 -7.12 5.84
C LYS A 333 -29.15 -7.22 6.61
N HIS A 334 -28.06 -7.46 5.91
CA HIS A 334 -26.77 -7.87 6.46
C HIS A 334 -25.62 -6.93 6.11
N ALA A 335 -25.80 -6.05 5.11
CA ALA A 335 -24.78 -5.11 4.65
C ALA A 335 -24.11 -4.28 5.77
N LEU A 336 -24.90 -3.64 6.64
CA LEU A 336 -24.38 -2.81 7.73
C LEU A 336 -23.52 -3.60 8.71
N ASP A 337 -23.98 -4.80 9.09
CA ASP A 337 -23.27 -5.68 10.04
C ASP A 337 -21.96 -6.18 9.44
N PHE A 338 -22.01 -6.59 8.18
CA PHE A 338 -20.85 -7.03 7.43
C PHE A 338 -19.79 -5.93 7.36
N TYR A 339 -20.16 -4.73 6.90
CA TYR A 339 -19.21 -3.63 6.79
C TYR A 339 -18.66 -3.21 8.14
N THR A 340 -19.52 -3.13 9.17
CA THR A 340 -19.08 -2.81 10.55
C THR A 340 -18.04 -3.81 11.05
N GLY A 341 -18.25 -5.11 10.82
CA GLY A 341 -17.32 -6.15 11.22
C GLY A 341 -16.00 -6.14 10.44
N VAL A 342 -16.06 -5.95 9.11
CA VAL A 342 -14.87 -6.00 8.25
C VAL A 342 -14.00 -4.76 8.38
N THR A 343 -14.57 -3.55 8.44
CA THR A 343 -13.77 -2.32 8.64
C THR A 343 -13.05 -2.34 9.99
N LYS A 344 -13.71 -2.89 11.03
CA LYS A 344 -13.17 -3.03 12.39
C LYS A 344 -11.85 -3.82 12.44
N LYS A 345 -11.64 -4.78 11.52
CA LYS A 345 -10.37 -5.54 11.41
C LYS A 345 -9.18 -4.62 11.17
N SER A 346 -9.35 -3.60 10.34
CA SER A 346 -8.30 -2.62 9.99
C SER A 346 -8.27 -1.37 10.86
N GLY A 347 -9.17 -1.27 11.84
CA GLY A 347 -9.35 -0.07 12.67
C GLY A 347 -10.17 1.05 12.01
N GLY A 348 -10.78 0.80 10.84
CA GLY A 348 -11.68 1.72 10.19
C GLY A 348 -13.14 1.58 10.64
N GLN A 349 -14.04 2.35 10.02
CA GLN A 349 -15.45 2.45 10.41
C GLN A 349 -16.39 2.57 9.21
N VAL A 350 -17.68 2.39 9.49
CA VAL A 350 -18.78 2.77 8.59
C VAL A 350 -19.24 4.19 8.93
N TYR A 351 -19.22 5.07 7.94
CA TYR A 351 -19.68 6.44 8.01
C TYR A 351 -20.97 6.56 7.19
N PRO A 352 -22.13 6.81 7.82
CA PRO A 352 -23.40 6.95 7.11
C PRO A 352 -23.45 8.25 6.30
N LEU A 353 -23.56 8.12 4.98
CA LEU A 353 -23.87 9.19 4.03
C LEU A 353 -25.38 9.28 3.85
N GLY A 354 -26.07 9.86 4.82
CA GLY A 354 -27.52 10.05 4.76
C GLY A 354 -27.98 11.10 3.74
N ASP A 355 -27.06 11.95 3.25
CA ASP A 355 -27.26 12.79 2.08
C ASP A 355 -25.98 12.90 1.24
N VAL A 356 -26.17 13.25 -0.03
CA VAL A 356 -25.08 13.44 -0.99
C VAL A 356 -24.23 14.67 -0.63
N GLN A 357 -24.79 15.69 0.02
CA GLN A 357 -24.06 16.94 0.32
C GLN A 357 -22.93 16.72 1.34
N SER A 358 -23.08 15.73 2.21
CA SER A 358 -22.16 15.41 3.31
C SER A 358 -20.95 14.57 2.89
N VAL A 359 -20.93 14.07 1.65
CA VAL A 359 -19.85 13.23 1.08
C VAL A 359 -18.46 13.81 1.35
N VAL A 360 -18.28 15.12 1.13
CA VAL A 360 -17.00 15.81 1.34
C VAL A 360 -16.55 15.76 2.79
N ASN A 361 -17.43 16.14 3.72
CA ASN A 361 -17.11 16.18 5.14
C ASN A 361 -16.81 14.79 5.69
N SER A 362 -17.53 13.76 5.23
CA SER A 362 -17.30 12.38 5.62
C SER A 362 -15.98 11.84 5.08
N ILE A 363 -15.62 12.14 3.83
CA ILE A 363 -14.30 11.77 3.25
C ILE A 363 -13.17 12.42 4.07
N LEU A 364 -13.28 13.72 4.35
CA LEU A 364 -12.27 14.45 5.11
C LEU A 364 -12.13 13.89 6.53
N ALA A 365 -13.25 13.65 7.20
CA ALA A 365 -13.25 13.13 8.56
C ALA A 365 -12.67 11.70 8.62
N ALA A 366 -13.12 10.81 7.75
CA ALA A 366 -12.62 9.45 7.67
C ALA A 366 -11.11 9.42 7.38
N SER A 367 -10.64 10.29 6.46
CA SER A 367 -9.23 10.37 6.10
C SER A 367 -8.36 10.91 7.24
N LEU A 368 -8.75 12.02 7.87
CA LEU A 368 -7.95 12.66 8.93
C LEU A 368 -7.92 11.82 10.21
N GLU A 369 -9.05 11.23 10.61
CA GLU A 369 -9.09 10.35 11.77
C GLU A 369 -8.26 9.08 11.53
N SER A 370 -8.43 8.45 10.36
CA SER A 370 -7.66 7.25 10.01
C SER A 370 -6.17 7.52 9.96
N PHE A 371 -5.76 8.66 9.40
CA PHE A 371 -4.37 9.09 9.39
C PHE A 371 -3.80 9.24 10.80
N ASP A 372 -4.51 9.95 11.69
CA ASP A 372 -4.06 10.17 13.07
C ASP A 372 -3.97 8.86 13.86
N LEU A 373 -5.01 8.03 13.79
CA LEU A 373 -5.03 6.73 14.47
C LEU A 373 -4.00 5.77 13.90
N SER A 374 -3.80 5.77 12.59
CA SER A 374 -2.81 4.92 11.94
C SER A 374 -1.38 5.31 12.31
N ALA A 375 -1.07 6.60 12.30
CA ALA A 375 0.23 7.09 12.74
C ALA A 375 0.46 6.83 14.23
N PHE A 376 -0.57 7.02 15.06
CA PHE A 376 -0.51 6.73 16.49
C PHE A 376 -0.33 5.22 16.76
N ALA A 377 -1.03 4.36 16.04
CA ALA A 377 -0.82 2.91 16.12
C ALA A 377 0.61 2.54 15.70
N LYS A 378 1.09 3.07 14.57
CA LYS A 378 2.45 2.85 14.05
C LYS A 378 3.52 3.22 15.10
N SER A 379 3.39 4.36 15.79
CA SER A 379 4.32 4.76 16.84
C SER A 379 4.27 3.90 18.10
N ASN A 380 3.24 3.07 18.26
CA ASN A 380 3.04 2.20 19.42
C ASN A 380 3.16 0.70 19.11
N ILE A 381 3.60 0.31 17.90
CA ILE A 381 3.74 -1.10 17.50
C ILE A 381 4.61 -1.90 18.47
N SER A 382 5.71 -1.31 18.97
CA SER A 382 6.61 -1.98 19.92
C SER A 382 5.95 -2.37 21.25
N LYS A 383 4.84 -1.72 21.62
CA LYS A 383 4.10 -2.05 22.84
C LYS A 383 3.35 -3.38 22.74
N ALA A 384 3.03 -3.87 21.54
CA ALA A 384 2.25 -5.10 21.36
C ALA A 384 2.82 -6.29 22.16
N GLN A 385 4.15 -6.48 22.09
CA GLN A 385 4.86 -7.54 22.80
C GLN A 385 4.72 -7.43 24.32
N SER A 386 4.73 -6.21 24.87
CA SER A 386 4.64 -5.98 26.32
C SER A 386 3.26 -6.30 26.90
N PHE A 387 2.22 -6.35 26.07
CA PHE A 387 0.85 -6.65 26.51
C PHE A 387 0.41 -8.07 26.17
N ALA A 388 1.30 -8.93 25.68
CA ALA A 388 1.00 -10.32 25.29
C ALA A 388 -0.30 -10.44 24.46
N ASN A 389 -0.57 -9.45 23.60
CA ASN A 389 -1.76 -9.37 22.75
C ASN A 389 -3.10 -9.23 23.49
N ASN A 390 -3.09 -8.69 24.71
CA ASN A 390 -4.30 -8.29 25.42
C ASN A 390 -4.81 -6.92 24.93
N GLU A 391 -5.81 -6.93 24.02
CA GLU A 391 -6.39 -5.72 23.42
C GLU A 391 -6.88 -4.74 24.49
N ALA A 392 -7.52 -5.25 25.55
CA ALA A 392 -8.16 -4.42 26.56
C ALA A 392 -7.15 -3.62 27.41
N ASP A 393 -6.03 -4.25 27.78
CA ASP A 393 -5.00 -3.55 28.57
C ASP A 393 -4.18 -2.59 27.70
N LEU A 394 -3.87 -2.97 26.46
CA LEU A 394 -3.27 -2.04 25.50
C LEU A 394 -4.19 -0.84 25.24
N THR A 395 -5.51 -1.07 25.13
CA THR A 395 -6.51 -0.01 24.96
C THR A 395 -6.44 1.02 26.09
N LYS A 396 -6.40 0.57 27.36
CA LYS A 396 -6.27 1.49 28.52
C LYS A 396 -4.99 2.31 28.43
N VAL A 397 -3.85 1.66 28.16
CA VAL A 397 -2.55 2.35 28.06
C VAL A 397 -2.53 3.36 26.93
N LEU A 398 -3.13 3.04 25.77
CA LEU A 398 -3.22 3.98 24.65
C LEU A 398 -4.17 5.14 24.95
N HIS A 399 -5.30 4.87 25.59
CA HIS A 399 -6.25 5.89 26.02
C HIS A 399 -5.61 6.89 27.00
N ASP A 400 -4.88 6.38 28.00
CA ASP A 400 -4.26 7.19 29.05
C ASP A 400 -3.13 8.10 28.55
N THR A 401 -2.68 7.93 27.30
CA THR A 401 -1.74 8.87 26.67
C THR A 401 -2.35 10.24 26.42
N GLY A 402 -3.68 10.35 26.31
CA GLY A 402 -4.36 11.59 25.95
C GLY A 402 -3.98 12.12 24.57
N ALA A 403 -3.53 11.25 23.65
CA ALA A 403 -3.11 11.62 22.31
C ALA A 403 -4.21 12.44 21.60
N GLN A 404 -3.83 13.50 20.90
CA GLN A 404 -4.77 14.37 20.20
C GLN A 404 -5.06 13.82 18.81
N ILE A 405 -6.33 13.50 18.55
CA ILE A 405 -6.82 12.86 17.32
C ILE A 405 -7.87 13.76 16.68
N HIS A 406 -7.86 13.87 15.35
CA HIS A 406 -9.00 14.40 14.60
C HIS A 406 -10.14 13.41 14.70
N SER A 407 -11.15 13.75 15.50
CA SER A 407 -12.32 12.89 15.66
C SER A 407 -13.43 13.32 14.73
N PHE A 408 -14.07 12.33 14.14
CA PHE A 408 -15.39 12.46 13.56
C PHE A 408 -16.43 12.36 14.68
N VAL A 409 -17.08 13.49 14.99
CA VAL A 409 -18.22 13.51 15.90
C VAL A 409 -19.47 13.66 15.06
N ALA A 410 -20.24 12.58 14.97
CA ALA A 410 -21.54 12.59 14.32
C ALA A 410 -22.64 12.14 15.28
N ASP A 411 -23.83 12.70 15.08
CA ASP A 411 -25.02 12.19 15.73
C ASP A 411 -25.23 10.71 15.35
N SER A 412 -25.63 9.89 16.33
CA SER A 412 -25.85 8.47 16.10
C SER A 412 -26.98 8.28 15.08
N TYR A 413 -26.64 7.66 13.95
CA TYR A 413 -27.50 7.47 12.76
C TYR A 413 -28.35 6.20 12.84
N TYR A 414 -27.73 5.11 13.31
CA TYR A 414 -28.34 3.79 13.41
C TYR A 414 -29.03 3.59 14.77
N GLU A 415 -30.08 2.78 14.79
CA GLU A 415 -30.71 2.31 16.03
C GLU A 415 -29.74 1.37 16.77
N ASP A 416 -29.77 1.41 18.11
CA ASP A 416 -29.01 0.45 18.92
C ASP A 416 -29.57 -0.96 18.71
N SER A 417 -28.70 -1.91 18.33
CA SER A 417 -29.10 -3.27 18.02
C SER A 417 -28.10 -4.29 18.57
N PRO A 418 -28.41 -4.94 19.70
CA PRO A 418 -27.56 -6.01 20.25
C PRO A 418 -27.32 -7.14 19.26
N GLU A 419 -28.31 -7.49 18.45
CA GLU A 419 -28.19 -8.48 17.38
C GLU A 419 -27.26 -8.00 16.26
N GLY A 420 -27.38 -6.74 15.83
CA GLY A 420 -26.47 -6.13 14.85
C GLY A 420 -25.03 -6.07 15.35
N ASP A 421 -24.82 -5.69 16.61
CA ASP A 421 -23.52 -5.68 17.26
C ASP A 421 -22.92 -7.10 17.34
N ALA A 422 -23.73 -8.11 17.64
CA ALA A 422 -23.32 -9.50 17.65
C ALA A 422 -22.95 -10.00 16.24
N ASN A 423 -23.71 -9.63 15.21
CA ASN A 423 -23.40 -9.95 13.83
C ASN A 423 -22.10 -9.29 13.36
N ALA A 424 -21.91 -8.00 13.65
CA ALA A 424 -20.68 -7.28 13.33
C ALA A 424 -19.47 -7.91 14.04
N GLN A 425 -19.63 -8.37 15.29
CA GLN A 425 -18.60 -9.10 16.00
C GLN A 425 -18.31 -10.46 15.33
N ALA A 426 -19.33 -11.20 14.90
CA ALA A 426 -19.16 -12.46 14.18
C ALA A 426 -18.37 -12.26 12.89
N TRP A 427 -18.68 -11.23 12.10
CA TRP A 427 -17.91 -10.87 10.90
C TRP A 427 -16.47 -10.44 11.22
N PHE A 428 -16.27 -9.69 12.31
CA PHE A 428 -14.94 -9.29 12.77
C PHE A 428 -14.08 -10.50 13.17
N GLU A 429 -14.66 -11.53 13.78
CA GLU A 429 -13.93 -12.73 14.21
C GLU A 429 -13.71 -13.75 13.08
N ALA A 430 -14.66 -13.85 12.15
CA ALA A 430 -14.64 -14.85 11.08
C ALA A 430 -13.31 -14.88 10.29
N GLU A 431 -12.86 -16.09 9.93
CA GLU A 431 -11.72 -16.38 9.07
C GLU A 431 -12.09 -16.48 7.59
N SER A 432 -13.38 -16.59 7.27
CA SER A 432 -13.90 -16.60 5.90
C SER A 432 -15.29 -15.98 5.78
N LEU A 433 -15.68 -15.68 4.54
CA LEU A 433 -17.04 -15.26 4.20
C LEU A 433 -18.09 -16.28 4.62
N GLU A 434 -17.82 -17.57 4.35
CA GLU A 434 -18.70 -18.69 4.69
C GLU A 434 -18.92 -18.81 6.21
N GLU A 435 -17.83 -18.78 6.99
CA GLU A 435 -17.90 -18.89 8.46
C GLU A 435 -18.68 -17.72 9.07
N GLY A 436 -18.46 -16.51 8.57
CA GLY A 436 -19.19 -15.33 9.05
C GLY A 436 -20.68 -15.43 8.73
N ARG A 437 -21.03 -15.83 7.50
CA ARG A 437 -22.43 -16.00 7.07
C ARG A 437 -23.19 -17.04 7.90
N GLU A 438 -22.55 -18.11 8.34
CA GLU A 438 -23.20 -19.14 9.17
C GLU A 438 -23.54 -18.66 10.59
N LYS A 439 -22.87 -17.61 11.07
CA LYS A 439 -22.98 -17.12 12.45
C LYS A 439 -23.97 -15.96 12.63
N ILE A 440 -24.29 -15.25 11.56
CA ILE A 440 -25.16 -14.07 11.63
C ILE A 440 -26.62 -14.45 11.81
N LYS A 441 -27.37 -13.53 12.42
CA LYS A 441 -28.81 -13.64 12.63
C LYS A 441 -29.51 -12.49 11.94
N GLN A 442 -30.78 -12.68 11.58
CA GLN A 442 -31.58 -11.58 11.09
C GLN A 442 -31.81 -10.56 12.21
N VAL A 443 -31.54 -9.28 11.92
CA VAL A 443 -31.88 -8.17 12.81
C VAL A 443 -33.31 -7.74 12.54
N VAL A 444 -34.12 -7.65 13.59
CA VAL A 444 -35.55 -7.32 13.49
C VAL A 444 -35.75 -5.82 13.70
N GLY A 445 -36.57 -5.20 12.86
CA GLY A 445 -36.90 -3.78 12.93
C GLY A 445 -36.08 -2.92 11.97
N ASN A 446 -36.27 -1.61 12.05
CA ASN A 446 -35.56 -0.66 11.19
C ASN A 446 -34.17 -0.37 11.78
N ARG A 447 -33.12 -0.41 10.96
CA ARG A 447 -31.73 -0.15 11.38
C ARG A 447 -31.41 1.34 11.51
N ILE A 448 -32.21 2.20 10.88
CA ILE A 448 -31.99 3.64 10.76
C ILE A 448 -32.95 4.37 11.70
N LYS A 449 -32.43 5.34 12.46
CA LYS A 449 -33.28 6.15 13.35
C LYS A 449 -34.33 6.90 12.55
N ALA A 450 -35.52 7.05 13.16
CA ALA A 450 -36.67 7.69 12.52
C ALA A 450 -36.36 9.04 11.86
N ALA A 451 -35.47 9.84 12.45
CA ALA A 451 -35.06 11.14 11.92
C ALA A 451 -34.33 11.08 10.56
N TYR A 452 -33.70 9.95 10.21
CA TYR A 452 -32.85 9.82 9.02
C TYR A 452 -33.47 8.95 7.91
N ARG A 453 -34.58 8.27 8.16
CA ARG A 453 -35.22 7.32 7.22
C ARG A 453 -35.61 7.93 5.87
N ASN A 454 -35.75 9.26 5.79
CA ASN A 454 -36.14 9.98 4.59
C ASN A 454 -34.98 10.75 3.91
N GLY A 455 -33.71 10.39 4.21
CA GLY A 455 -32.54 10.97 3.54
C GLY A 455 -32.00 12.26 4.17
N ALA A 456 -31.92 12.30 5.51
CA ALA A 456 -31.19 13.35 6.23
C ALA A 456 -29.79 12.86 6.62
N ALA A 457 -28.78 13.71 6.53
CA ALA A 457 -27.45 13.40 7.05
C ALA A 457 -27.33 13.66 8.56
N PRO A 458 -26.50 12.88 9.26
CA PRO A 458 -26.12 13.21 10.63
C PRO A 458 -25.31 14.52 10.62
N GLN A 459 -25.42 15.31 11.69
CA GLN A 459 -24.56 16.48 11.83
C GLN A 459 -23.13 16.02 12.09
N VAL A 460 -22.20 16.41 11.21
CA VAL A 460 -20.79 16.03 11.29
C VAL A 460 -19.96 17.20 11.80
N LYS A 461 -19.12 16.94 12.79
CA LYS A 461 -18.06 17.85 13.24
C LYS A 461 -16.73 17.13 13.26
N VAL A 462 -15.75 17.72 12.56
CA VAL A 462 -14.34 17.32 12.70
C VAL A 462 -13.71 18.23 13.73
N GLN A 463 -13.22 17.65 14.82
CA GLN A 463 -12.53 18.41 15.86
C GLN A 463 -11.32 17.63 16.38
N THR A 464 -10.26 18.36 16.75
CA THR A 464 -9.14 17.75 17.46
C THR A 464 -9.53 17.61 18.93
N GLN A 465 -9.42 16.41 19.47
CA GLN A 465 -9.71 16.13 20.88
C GLN A 465 -8.84 14.98 21.41
N PRO A 466 -8.75 14.79 22.74
CA PRO A 466 -8.12 13.60 23.30
C PRO A 466 -8.77 12.33 22.76
N ILE A 467 -7.93 11.32 22.49
CA ILE A 467 -8.35 10.01 22.01
C ILE A 467 -9.43 9.42 22.92
N SER A 468 -10.57 9.04 22.34
CA SER A 468 -11.65 8.38 23.09
C SER A 468 -11.31 6.92 23.38
N LEU A 469 -12.00 6.29 24.32
CA LEU A 469 -11.81 4.86 24.61
C LEU A 469 -12.06 3.98 23.37
N ALA A 470 -13.08 4.31 22.56
CA ALA A 470 -13.38 3.60 21.32
C ALA A 470 -12.27 3.77 20.26
N GLN A 471 -11.71 4.98 20.15
CA GLN A 471 -10.58 5.24 19.27
C GLN A 471 -9.30 4.55 19.75
N ALA A 472 -9.04 4.53 21.06
CA ALA A 472 -7.91 3.80 21.65
C ALA A 472 -8.03 2.29 21.42
N GLN A 473 -9.25 1.75 21.48
CA GLN A 473 -9.51 0.35 21.17
C GLN A 473 -9.21 0.01 19.71
N ARG A 474 -9.61 0.89 18.78
CA ARG A 474 -9.26 0.77 17.36
C ARG A 474 -7.73 0.83 17.15
N ALA A 475 -7.05 1.78 17.78
CA ALA A 475 -5.59 1.88 17.72
C ALA A 475 -4.90 0.63 18.29
N ALA A 476 -5.39 0.05 19.39
CA ALA A 476 -4.87 -1.18 19.95
C ALA A 476 -4.96 -2.35 18.97
N ARG A 477 -6.11 -2.50 18.27
CA ARG A 477 -6.26 -3.52 17.20
C ARG A 477 -5.28 -3.31 16.06
N MET A 478 -5.10 -2.07 15.62
CA MET A 478 -4.15 -1.74 14.56
C MET A 478 -2.72 -2.08 14.96
N VAL A 479 -2.34 -1.82 16.22
CA VAL A 479 -1.04 -2.21 16.79
C VAL A 479 -0.86 -3.73 16.73
N MET A 480 -1.85 -4.51 17.16
CA MET A 480 -1.80 -5.98 17.15
C MET A 480 -1.71 -6.55 15.73
N ALA A 481 -2.61 -6.13 14.85
CA ALA A 481 -2.63 -6.60 13.47
C ALA A 481 -1.30 -6.36 12.73
N ARG A 482 -0.66 -5.21 12.95
CA ARG A 482 0.62 -4.83 12.29
C ARG A 482 1.84 -5.50 12.91
N SER A 483 1.75 -5.95 14.16
CA SER A 483 2.85 -6.65 14.85
C SER A 483 2.85 -8.16 14.57
N GLY A 484 1.89 -8.67 13.80
CA GLY A 484 1.80 -10.08 13.41
C GLY A 484 1.15 -10.96 14.48
N TYR A 485 0.41 -10.35 15.42
CA TYR A 485 -0.26 -11.03 16.52
C TYR A 485 -1.78 -11.07 16.36
#